data_AF-A0A672F723-F1
#
_entry.id   AF-A0A672F723-F1
#
_cell.length_a   1.000
_cell.length_b   1.000
_cell.length_c   1.000
_cell.angle_alpha   90.00
_cell.angle_beta   90.00
_cell.angle_gamma   90.00
#
_symmetry.space_group_name_H-M   'P 1'
#
loop_
_entity.id
_entity.type
_entity.pdbx_description
1 polymer ?
#
loop_
_entity_poly.entity_id
_entity_poly.type
_entity_poly.pdbx_seq_one_letter_code
_entity_poly.pdbx_strand_id
1 'polypeptide(L)'
;MAADVGSMFQYWKKFDLRRLQRELNSVASELAGRQEESEHSHKHLVELSREFKRNVPEEVREMVAPVLKSFQAQVVALNKRSKEAESAFLGIYKQLIEAPGESPTKTRDVHLHKQQQQQHQHTHTLTHTLTHAD
;
A
#
# COMPACT_ATOMS: atom_id res chain seq x y z
N MET A 1 30.64 -11.07 19.21
CA MET A 1 31.20 -9.81 18.68
C MET A 1 30.17 -8.72 18.92
N ALA A 2 30.43 -7.80 19.84
CA ALA A 2 29.55 -6.63 20.02
C ALA A 2 29.89 -5.64 18.90
N ALA A 3 28.95 -5.35 18.01
CA ALA A 3 29.13 -4.28 17.04
C ALA A 3 29.28 -2.97 17.80
N ASP A 4 30.42 -2.30 17.62
CA ASP A 4 30.67 -0.97 18.19
C ASP A 4 29.58 -0.01 17.70
N VAL A 5 28.94 0.71 18.61
CA VAL A 5 27.84 1.65 18.30
C VAL A 5 28.31 2.72 17.30
N GLY A 6 29.60 3.10 17.36
CA GLY A 6 30.22 4.01 16.40
C GLY A 6 30.23 3.45 14.97
N SER A 7 30.54 2.17 14.80
CA SER A 7 30.51 1.50 13.49
C SER A 7 29.10 1.43 12.88
N MET A 8 28.07 1.20 13.70
CA MET A 8 26.68 1.15 13.25
C MET A 8 26.19 2.54 12.80
N PHE A 9 26.55 3.59 13.52
CA PHE A 9 26.22 4.97 13.14
C PHE A 9 26.88 5.38 11.82
N GLN A 10 28.14 5.01 11.59
CA GLN A 10 28.84 5.29 10.33
C GLN A 10 28.22 4.54 9.15
N TYR A 11 27.76 3.30 9.37
CA TYR A 11 27.02 2.55 8.35
C TYR A 11 25.73 3.27 7.98
N TRP A 12 24.89 3.64 8.95
CA TRP A 12 23.64 4.37 8.70
C TRP A 12 23.86 5.73 8.02
N LYS A 13 24.98 6.40 8.30
CA LYS A 13 25.35 7.66 7.62
C LYS A 13 25.70 7.45 6.14
N LYS A 14 26.32 6.32 5.80
CA LYS A 14 26.63 5.92 4.42
C LYS A 14 25.47 5.23 3.72
N PHE A 15 24.51 4.72 4.49
CA PHE A 15 23.32 4.05 3.99
C PHE A 15 22.39 5.08 3.36
N ASP A 16 22.19 4.98 2.04
CA ASP A 16 21.37 5.92 1.28
C ASP A 16 19.88 5.65 1.50
N LEU A 17 19.38 6.13 2.64
CA LEU A 17 17.97 6.06 3.03
C LEU A 17 17.05 6.68 1.97
N ARG A 18 17.49 7.75 1.29
CA ARG A 18 16.68 8.43 0.28
C ARG A 18 16.54 7.60 -0.99
N ARG A 19 17.59 6.89 -1.40
CA ARG A 19 17.50 5.91 -2.48
C ARG A 19 16.57 4.77 -2.08
N LEU A 20 16.75 4.17 -0.90
CA LEU A 20 15.88 3.09 -0.43
C LEU A 20 14.41 3.52 -0.38
N GLN A 21 14.13 4.71 0.16
CA GLN A 21 12.78 5.24 0.22
C GLN A 21 12.15 5.44 -1.15
N ARG A 22 12.91 5.91 -2.16
CA ARG A 22 12.42 6.00 -3.55
C ARG A 22 12.11 4.63 -4.14
N GLU A 23 12.98 3.65 -3.92
CA GLU A 23 12.76 2.27 -4.37
C GLU A 23 11.49 1.69 -3.71
N LEU A 24 11.32 1.85 -2.41
CA LEU A 24 10.14 1.39 -1.68
C LEU A 24 8.85 2.11 -2.13
N ASN A 25 8.90 3.43 -2.36
CA ASN A 25 7.75 4.17 -2.89
C ASN A 25 7.32 3.64 -4.26
N SER A 26 8.27 3.31 -5.14
CA SER A 26 7.98 2.73 -6.46
C SER A 26 7.28 1.39 -6.31
N VAL A 27 7.83 0.50 -5.49
CA VAL A 27 7.24 -0.83 -5.24
C VAL A 27 5.85 -0.71 -4.61
N ALA A 28 5.65 0.19 -3.64
CA ALA A 28 4.34 0.43 -3.03
C ALA A 28 3.31 0.92 -4.05
N SER A 29 3.70 1.80 -4.97
CA SER A 29 2.81 2.29 -6.03
C SER A 29 2.44 1.19 -7.03
N GLU A 30 3.40 0.34 -7.41
CA GLU A 30 3.12 -0.81 -8.28
C GLU A 30 2.24 -1.86 -7.61
N LEU A 31 2.37 -2.01 -6.28
CA LEU A 31 1.66 -3.03 -5.52
C LEU A 31 0.15 -2.88 -5.62
N ALA A 32 -0.37 -1.64 -5.60
CA ALA A 32 -1.79 -1.37 -5.75
C ALA A 32 -2.33 -1.91 -7.09
N GLY A 33 -1.61 -1.67 -8.19
CA GLY A 33 -1.99 -2.20 -9.51
C GLY A 33 -1.96 -3.73 -9.56
N ARG A 34 -0.95 -4.36 -8.94
CA ARG A 34 -0.85 -5.82 -8.87
C ARG A 34 -1.93 -6.46 -8.01
N GLN A 35 -2.36 -5.79 -6.94
CA GLN A 35 -3.48 -6.25 -6.11
C GLN A 35 -4.78 -6.25 -6.89
N GLU A 36 -5.09 -5.17 -7.62
CA GLU A 36 -6.28 -5.07 -8.47
C GLU A 36 -6.28 -6.15 -9.57
N GLU A 37 -5.15 -6.33 -10.26
CA GLU A 37 -5.00 -7.36 -11.29
C GLU A 37 -5.16 -8.78 -10.73
N SER A 38 -4.58 -9.06 -9.56
CA SER A 38 -4.73 -10.34 -8.87
C SER A 38 -6.17 -10.61 -8.46
N GLU A 39 -6.91 -9.59 -8.01
CA GLU A 39 -8.32 -9.73 -7.66
C GLU A 39 -9.20 -9.95 -8.89
N HIS A 40 -8.93 -9.22 -9.97
CA HIS A 40 -9.64 -9.35 -11.23
C HIS A 40 -9.43 -10.74 -11.85
N SER A 41 -8.19 -11.17 -11.98
CA SER A 41 -7.83 -12.50 -12.52
C SER A 41 -8.42 -13.64 -11.69
N HIS A 42 -8.43 -13.50 -10.35
CA HIS A 42 -9.07 -14.50 -9.47
C HIS A 42 -10.58 -14.57 -9.68
N LYS A 43 -11.28 -13.42 -9.79
CA LYS A 43 -12.73 -13.39 -10.09
C LYS A 43 -13.02 -14.06 -11.43
N HIS A 44 -12.26 -13.70 -12.47
CA HIS A 44 -12.39 -14.28 -13.80
C HIS A 44 -12.17 -15.81 -13.80
N LEU A 45 -11.17 -16.30 -13.07
CA LEU A 45 -10.91 -17.74 -12.94
C LEU A 45 -12.08 -18.49 -12.28
N VAL A 46 -12.69 -17.89 -11.24
CA VAL A 46 -13.86 -18.47 -10.57
C VAL A 46 -15.06 -18.55 -11.52
N GLU A 47 -15.26 -17.52 -12.34
CA GLU A 47 -16.31 -17.50 -13.37
C GLU A 47 -16.08 -18.59 -14.42
N LEU A 48 -14.86 -18.68 -14.97
CA LEU A 48 -14.47 -19.75 -15.92
C LEU A 48 -14.69 -21.14 -15.32
N SER A 49 -14.32 -21.35 -14.06
CA SER A 49 -14.52 -22.63 -13.37
C SER A 49 -16.00 -22.98 -13.22
N ARG A 50 -16.86 -21.98 -12.91
CA ARG A 50 -18.32 -22.17 -12.85
C ARG A 50 -18.91 -22.48 -14.21
N GLU A 51 -18.49 -21.76 -15.24
CA GLU A 51 -18.93 -21.96 -16.61
C GLU A 51 -18.54 -23.34 -17.14
N PHE A 52 -17.29 -23.75 -16.92
CA PHE A 52 -16.83 -25.10 -17.22
C PHE A 52 -17.72 -26.15 -16.56
N LYS A 53 -18.02 -26.01 -15.27
CA LYS A 53 -18.89 -26.97 -14.57
C LYS A 53 -20.31 -27.00 -15.12
N ARG A 54 -20.83 -25.89 -15.65
CA ARG A 54 -22.18 -25.82 -16.23
C ARG A 54 -22.27 -26.45 -17.61
N ASN A 55 -21.24 -26.29 -18.42
CA ASN A 55 -21.28 -26.64 -19.86
C ASN A 55 -20.72 -28.03 -20.18
N VAL A 56 -20.21 -28.76 -19.18
CA VAL A 56 -19.50 -30.04 -19.38
C VAL A 56 -20.31 -31.22 -18.83
N PRO A 57 -20.34 -32.38 -19.53
CA PRO A 57 -21.00 -33.61 -19.07
C PRO A 57 -20.54 -34.07 -17.69
N GLU A 58 -21.41 -34.81 -16.99
CA GLU A 58 -21.18 -35.22 -15.60
C GLU A 58 -19.96 -36.14 -15.44
N GLU A 59 -19.77 -37.11 -16.34
CA GLU A 59 -18.62 -38.03 -16.31
C GLU A 59 -17.28 -37.28 -16.38
N VAL A 60 -17.19 -36.28 -17.28
CA VAL A 60 -15.99 -35.44 -17.43
C VAL A 60 -15.82 -34.54 -16.21
N ARG A 61 -16.92 -34.04 -15.63
CA ARG A 61 -16.90 -33.24 -14.41
C ARG A 61 -16.34 -34.04 -13.24
N GLU A 62 -16.70 -35.31 -13.09
CA GLU A 62 -16.17 -36.18 -12.05
C GLU A 62 -14.67 -36.43 -12.21
N MET A 63 -14.21 -36.71 -13.43
CA MET A 63 -12.78 -36.88 -13.71
C MET A 63 -11.95 -35.62 -13.41
N VAL A 64 -12.49 -34.44 -13.73
CA VAL A 64 -11.77 -33.17 -13.63
C VAL A 64 -11.92 -32.51 -12.25
N ALA A 65 -12.94 -32.89 -11.47
CA ALA A 65 -13.19 -32.34 -10.13
C ALA A 65 -11.98 -32.36 -9.18
N PRO A 66 -11.22 -33.47 -9.01
CA PRO A 66 -10.05 -33.46 -8.13
C PRO A 66 -8.94 -32.51 -8.62
N VAL A 67 -8.75 -32.40 -9.94
CA VAL A 67 -7.78 -31.48 -10.55
C VAL A 67 -8.18 -30.03 -10.29
N LEU A 68 -9.44 -29.66 -10.54
CA LEU A 68 -9.95 -28.31 -10.26
C LEU A 68 -9.87 -27.94 -8.79
N LYS A 69 -10.17 -28.88 -7.89
CA LYS A 69 -10.01 -28.67 -6.43
C LYS A 69 -8.56 -28.42 -6.06
N SER A 70 -7.62 -29.21 -6.59
CA SER A 70 -6.18 -29.03 -6.34
C SER A 70 -5.69 -27.68 -6.87
N PHE A 71 -6.08 -27.31 -8.09
CA PHE A 71 -5.74 -26.02 -8.68
C PHE A 71 -6.30 -24.85 -7.86
N GLN A 72 -7.57 -24.92 -7.44
CA GLN A 72 -8.18 -23.91 -6.58
C GLN A 72 -7.43 -23.77 -5.25
N ALA A 73 -7.08 -24.90 -4.62
CA ALA A 73 -6.31 -24.89 -3.37
C ALA A 73 -4.94 -24.21 -3.56
N GLN A 74 -4.24 -24.51 -4.66
CA GLN A 74 -2.95 -23.91 -4.98
C GLN A 74 -3.06 -22.40 -5.24
N VAL A 75 -4.07 -21.96 -5.99
CA VAL A 75 -4.35 -20.54 -6.25
C VAL A 75 -4.66 -19.79 -4.96
N VAL A 76 -5.50 -20.36 -4.09
CA VAL A 76 -5.83 -19.76 -2.78
C VAL A 76 -4.60 -19.66 -1.89
N ALA A 77 -3.78 -20.71 -1.82
CA ALA A 77 -2.54 -20.70 -1.06
C ALA A 77 -1.54 -19.65 -1.58
N LEU A 78 -1.41 -19.52 -2.89
CA LEU A 78 -0.57 -18.51 -3.52
C LEU A 78 -1.07 -17.09 -3.21
N ASN A 79 -2.36 -16.84 -3.36
CA ASN A 79 -2.98 -15.55 -3.05
C ASN A 79 -2.79 -15.18 -1.58
N LYS A 80 -2.91 -16.15 -0.67
CA LYS A 80 -2.65 -15.93 0.77
C LYS A 80 -1.20 -15.52 1.00
N ARG A 81 -0.23 -16.26 0.45
CA ARG A 81 1.20 -15.95 0.58
C ARG A 81 1.55 -14.59 -0.02
N SER A 82 0.92 -14.21 -1.15
CA SER A 82 1.11 -12.89 -1.76
C SER A 82 0.63 -11.79 -0.82
N LYS A 83 -0.60 -11.90 -0.31
CA LYS A 83 -1.18 -10.93 0.65
C LYS A 83 -0.36 -10.79 1.93
N GLU A 84 0.16 -11.90 2.45
CA GLU A 84 1.05 -11.89 3.62
C GLU A 84 2.37 -11.15 3.32
N ALA A 85 2.99 -11.40 2.17
CA ALA A 85 4.22 -10.72 1.75
C ALA A 85 3.99 -9.21 1.50
N GLU A 86 2.88 -8.87 0.85
CA GLU A 86 2.44 -7.49 0.61
C GLU A 86 2.19 -6.75 1.93
N SER A 87 1.50 -7.39 2.88
CA SER A 87 1.24 -6.82 4.20
C SER A 87 2.53 -6.61 4.99
N ALA A 88 3.45 -7.57 4.97
CA ALA A 88 4.76 -7.43 5.61
C ALA A 88 5.58 -6.29 4.99
N PHE A 89 5.59 -6.19 3.65
CA PHE A 89 6.24 -5.10 2.92
C PHE A 89 5.67 -3.74 3.32
N LEU A 90 4.35 -3.56 3.25
CA LEU A 90 3.68 -2.30 3.58
C LEU A 90 3.86 -1.94 5.06
N GLY A 91 3.90 -2.93 5.94
CA GLY A 91 4.19 -2.75 7.36
C GLY A 91 5.59 -2.17 7.60
N ILE A 92 6.61 -2.73 6.97
CA ILE A 92 8.00 -2.24 7.07
C ILE A 92 8.13 -0.88 6.38
N TYR A 93 7.55 -0.73 5.19
CA TYR A 93 7.55 0.52 4.43
C TYR A 93 6.97 1.67 5.25
N LYS A 94 5.82 1.47 5.89
CA LYS A 94 5.18 2.45 6.77
C LYS A 94 6.11 2.87 7.92
N GLN A 95 6.74 1.92 8.60
CA GLN A 95 7.69 2.23 9.68
C GLN A 95 8.90 3.01 9.20
N LEU A 96 9.40 2.73 7.98
CA LEU A 96 10.55 3.42 7.41
C LEU A 96 10.24 4.86 6.99
N ILE A 97 9.04 5.14 6.46
CA ILE A 97 8.63 6.51 6.09
C ILE A 97 8.13 7.33 7.27
N GLU A 98 7.62 6.68 8.33
CA GLU A 98 7.18 7.34 9.57
C GLU A 98 8.33 7.51 10.59
N ALA A 99 9.48 6.86 10.37
CA ALA A 99 10.65 7.01 11.22
C ALA A 99 11.06 8.50 11.27
N PRO A 100 11.17 9.10 12.47
CA PRO A 100 11.51 10.52 12.61
C PRO A 100 12.98 10.73 12.21
N GLY A 101 13.20 10.98 10.92
CA GLY A 101 14.54 11.09 10.33
C GLY A 101 14.63 11.98 9.10
N GLU A 102 13.53 12.53 8.60
CA GLU A 102 13.52 13.45 7.45
C GLU A 102 13.23 14.89 7.88
N SER A 103 14.10 15.47 8.71
CA SER A 103 14.17 16.91 9.03
C SER A 103 12.93 17.57 9.69
N PRO A 104 13.10 18.52 10.63
CA PRO A 104 12.01 19.29 11.26
C PRO A 104 11.23 20.24 10.31
N THR A 105 11.39 20.13 8.99
CA THR A 105 10.85 21.08 8.01
C THR A 105 9.47 20.67 7.52
N LYS A 106 9.20 19.39 7.26
CA LYS A 106 7.90 18.98 6.71
C LYS A 106 6.74 19.18 7.70
N THR A 107 6.99 19.03 9.00
CA THR A 107 6.00 19.33 10.04
C THR A 107 5.77 20.83 10.21
N ARG A 108 6.81 21.65 9.97
CA ARG A 108 6.70 23.12 10.01
C ARG A 108 5.90 23.65 8.82
N ASP A 109 6.16 23.17 7.60
CA ASP A 109 5.44 23.63 6.41
C ASP A 109 3.94 23.32 6.50
N VAL A 110 3.56 22.12 6.97
CA VAL A 110 2.15 21.77 7.19
C VAL A 110 1.51 22.64 8.28
N HIS A 111 2.25 22.99 9.35
CA HIS A 111 1.73 23.85 10.41
C HIS A 111 1.61 25.32 10.00
N LEU A 112 2.59 25.84 9.24
CA LEU A 112 2.59 27.18 8.65
C LEU A 112 1.47 27.34 7.62
N HIS A 113 1.24 26.35 6.76
CA HIS A 113 0.17 26.38 5.77
C HIS A 113 -1.22 26.34 6.43
N LYS A 114 -1.38 25.55 7.49
CA LYS A 114 -2.62 25.50 8.28
C LYS A 114 -2.88 26.79 9.05
N GLN A 115 -1.84 27.44 9.58
CA GLN A 115 -1.97 28.73 10.26
C GLN A 115 -2.29 29.87 9.28
N GLN A 116 -1.70 29.87 8.08
CA GLN A 116 -2.03 30.84 7.02
C GLN A 116 -3.48 30.67 6.52
N GLN A 117 -3.96 29.44 6.32
CA GLN A 117 -5.36 29.21 5.92
C GLN A 117 -6.36 29.67 6.98
N GLN A 118 -6.05 29.50 8.28
CA GLN A 118 -6.90 30.00 9.36
C GLN A 118 -6.94 31.53 9.41
N GLN A 119 -5.81 32.20 9.15
CA GLN A 119 -5.78 33.67 9.04
C GLN A 119 -6.60 34.18 7.85
N HIS A 120 -6.53 33.52 6.69
CA HIS A 120 -7.33 33.90 5.51
C HIS A 120 -8.85 33.70 5.73
N GLN A 121 -9.25 32.66 6.48
CA GLN A 121 -10.66 32.46 6.82
C GLN A 121 -11.16 33.49 7.85
N HIS A 122 -10.34 33.88 8.82
CA HIS A 122 -10.70 34.93 9.78
C HIS A 122 -10.81 36.31 9.12
N THR A 123 -9.90 36.67 8.22
CA THR A 123 -9.95 37.96 7.50
C THR A 123 -11.15 38.04 6.55
N HIS A 124 -11.52 36.95 5.87
CA HIS A 124 -12.74 36.90 5.05
C HIS A 124 -14.03 36.96 5.87
N THR A 125 -14.05 36.38 7.06
CA THR A 125 -15.23 36.42 7.93
C THR A 125 -15.44 37.82 8.50
N LEU A 126 -14.37 38.48 8.94
CA LEU A 126 -14.43 39.84 9.47
C LEU A 126 -14.80 40.89 8.40
N THR A 127 -14.33 40.72 7.16
CA THR A 127 -14.70 41.61 6.06
C THR A 127 -16.15 41.43 5.63
N HIS A 128 -16.69 40.20 5.62
CA HIS A 128 -18.10 39.96 5.29
C HIS A 128 -19.06 40.42 6.41
N THR A 129 -18.67 40.36 7.68
CA THR A 129 -19.50 40.87 8.78
C THR A 129 -19.55 42.40 8.86
N LEU A 130 -18.53 43.10 8.35
CA LEU A 130 -18.47 44.56 8.38
C LEU A 130 -19.20 45.22 7.19
N THR A 131 -19.34 44.53 6.04
CA THR A 131 -20.10 45.02 4.88
C THR A 131 -21.61 44.76 4.94
N HIS A 132 -22.10 44.04 5.95
CA HIS A 132 -23.52 43.74 6.13
C HIS A 132 -24.14 44.43 7.38
N ALA A 133 -23.42 45.38 7.99
CA ALA A 133 -23.83 46.10 9.20
C ALA A 133 -24.13 47.59 8.96
N ASP A 134 -24.45 47.97 7.72
CA ASP A 134 -25.16 49.23 7.37
C ASP A 134 -26.45 48.88 6.61
#